data_AF-A0A972HIC2-F1
#
_entry.id   AF-A0A972HIC2-F1
#
_cell.length_a   1.000
_cell.length_b   1.000
_cell.length_c   1.000
_cell.angle_alpha   90.00
_cell.angle_beta   90.00
_cell.angle_gamma   90.00
#
_symmetry.space_group_name_H-M   'P 1'
#
loop_
_entity.id
_entity.type
_entity.pdbx_description
1 polymer ?
#
loop_
_entity_poly.entity_id
_entity_poly.type
_entity_poly.pdbx_seq_one_letter_code
_entity_poly.pdbx_strand_id
1 'polypeptide(L)' 'MEQKVWTAAELEEMLPAERHVLFEASIVWDLKDAPQHVVEQSRLRALEHIAESQHTNP' A
#
# COMPACT_ATOMS: atom_id res chain seq x y z
N MET A 1 13.61 6.62 6.84
CA MET A 1 14.64 6.14 5.88
C MET A 1 14.08 6.39 4.49
N GLU A 2 14.84 6.98 3.57
CA GLU A 2 14.41 7.10 2.18
C GLU A 2 14.30 5.69 1.59
N GLN A 3 13.06 5.23 1.34
CA GLN A 3 12.81 4.00 0.61
C GLN A 3 13.04 4.27 -0.87
N LYS A 4 13.84 3.42 -1.51
CA LYS A 4 14.03 3.46 -2.97
C LYS A 4 12.66 3.26 -3.65
N VAL A 5 12.27 4.21 -4.49
CA VAL A 5 11.14 4.05 -5.40
C VAL A 5 11.64 3.28 -6.62
N TRP A 6 11.05 2.12 -6.87
CA TRP A 6 11.40 1.26 -8.01
C TRP A 6 10.57 1.63 -9.22
N THR A 7 11.23 1.81 -10.37
CA THR A 7 10.55 2.06 -11.64
C THR A 7 10.05 0.75 -12.26
N ALA A 8 9.06 0.85 -13.16
CA ALA A 8 8.55 -0.31 -13.87
C ALA A 8 9.65 -1.05 -14.65
N ALA A 9 10.50 -0.31 -15.36
CA ALA A 9 11.62 -0.89 -16.12
C ALA A 9 12.60 -1.65 -15.21
N GLU A 10 12.94 -1.12 -14.04
CA GLU A 10 13.81 -1.83 -13.09
C GLU A 10 13.17 -3.13 -12.57
N LEU A 11 11.84 -3.15 -12.37
CA LEU A 11 11.14 -4.36 -11.97
C LEU A 11 11.04 -5.38 -13.12
N GLU A 12 10.96 -4.94 -14.37
CA GLU A 12 10.90 -5.81 -15.55
C GLU A 12 12.21 -6.58 -15.78
N GLU A 13 13.35 -5.96 -15.47
CA GLU A 13 14.67 -6.59 -15.55
C GLU A 13 14.92 -7.63 -14.43
N MET A 14 14.07 -7.66 -13.39
CA MET A 14 14.19 -8.61 -12.29
C MET A 14 13.51 -9.94 -12.57
N LEU A 15 14.10 -11.01 -12.03
CA LEU A 15 13.44 -12.31 -12.00
C LEU A 15 12.14 -12.23 -11.17
N PRO A 16 11.12 -13.04 -11.49
CA PRO A 16 9.89 -13.11 -10.71
C PRO A 16 10.13 -13.35 -9.21
N ALA A 17 11.11 -14.19 -8.85
CA ALA A 17 11.46 -14.47 -7.46
C ALA A 17 12.05 -13.24 -6.74
N GLU A 18 12.87 -12.44 -7.43
CA GLU A 18 13.48 -11.24 -6.87
C GLU A 18 12.42 -10.15 -6.63
N ARG A 19 11.49 -9.98 -7.58
CA ARG A 19 10.32 -9.10 -7.40
C ARG A 19 9.47 -9.52 -6.21
N HIS A 20 9.28 -10.82 -6.01
CA HIS A 20 8.49 -11.32 -4.88
C HIS A 20 9.17 -10.98 -3.54
N VAL A 21 10.48 -11.23 -3.42
CA VAL A 21 11.24 -10.87 -2.21
C VAL A 21 11.19 -9.35 -1.94
N LEU A 22 11.32 -8.55 -3.00
CA LEU A 22 11.24 -7.10 -2.91
C LEU A 22 9.86 -6.60 -2.48
N PHE A 23 8.80 -7.24 -2.99
CA PHE A 23 7.43 -6.97 -2.57
C PHE A 23 7.22 -7.30 -1.09
N GLU A 24 7.61 -8.50 -0.64
CA GLU A 24 7.48 -8.91 0.76
C GLU A 24 8.23 -7.95 1.71
N ALA A 25 9.43 -7.51 1.31
CA ALA A 25 10.21 -6.54 2.06
C ALA A 25 9.60 -5.12 2.08
N SER A 26 8.69 -4.81 1.15
CA SER A 26 8.01 -3.51 1.08
C SER A 26 6.78 -3.42 2.01
N ILE A 27 6.31 -4.55 2.54
CA ILE A 27 5.12 -4.58 3.41
C ILE A 27 5.46 -3.98 4.77
N VAL A 28 4.77 -2.89 5.11
CA VAL A 28 4.82 -2.30 6.44
C VAL A 28 3.72 -2.91 7.30
N TRP A 29 4.12 -3.66 8.33
CA TRP A 29 3.19 -4.37 9.22
C TRP A 29 2.65 -3.51 10.36
N ASP A 30 3.36 -2.45 10.76
CA ASP A 30 2.95 -1.53 11.82
C ASP A 30 2.65 -0.14 11.25
N LEU A 31 1.43 0.36 11.51
CA LEU A 31 0.98 1.66 11.01
C LEU A 31 1.85 2.83 11.47
N LYS A 32 2.57 2.70 12.59
CA LYS A 32 3.49 3.76 13.05
C LYS A 32 4.71 3.93 12.13
N ASP A 33 5.05 2.88 11.40
CA ASP A 33 6.21 2.83 10.49
C ASP A 33 5.79 3.14 9.04
N ALA A 34 4.49 3.32 8.79
CA ALA A 34 3.95 3.59 7.47
C ALA A 34 4.07 5.08 7.10
N PRO A 35 4.24 5.40 5.80
CA PRO A 35 4.19 6.79 5.35
C PRO A 35 2.83 7.42 5.67
N GLN A 36 2.84 8.57 6.37
CA GLN A 36 1.63 9.20 6.91
C GLN A 36 0.56 9.47 5.83
N HIS A 37 0.96 9.94 4.65
CA HIS A 37 0.04 10.20 3.55
C HIS A 37 -0.72 8.95 3.07
N VAL A 38 -0.10 7.77 3.13
CA VAL A 38 -0.75 6.50 2.78
C VAL A 38 -1.79 6.13 3.83
N VAL A 39 -1.47 6.33 5.11
CA VAL A 39 -2.41 6.07 6.22
C VAL A 39 -3.63 6.98 6.13
N GLU A 40 -3.42 8.26 5.83
CA GLU A 40 -4.51 9.23 5.67
C GLU A 40 -5.42 8.89 4.49
N GLN A 41 -4.85 8.56 3.32
CA GLN A 41 -5.64 8.12 2.16
C GLN A 41 -6.41 6.84 2.43
N SER A 42 -5.77 5.86 3.10
CA SER A 42 -6.42 4.60 3.48
C SER A 42 -7.58 4.85 4.43
N ARG A 43 -7.42 5.77 5.39
CA ARG A 43 -8.50 6.19 6.29
C ARG A 43 -9.67 6.82 5.54
N LEU A 44 -9.41 7.72 4.59
CA LEU A 44 -10.46 8.36 3.79
C LEU A 44 -11.28 7.31 3.02
N ARG A 45 -10.60 6.37 2.32
CA ARG A 45 -11.28 5.28 1.60
C ARG A 45 -12.10 4.37 2.52
N ALA A 46 -11.57 4.07 3.71
CA ALA A 46 -12.31 3.27 4.69
C ALA A 46 -13.59 3.99 5.15
N LEU A 47 -13.53 5.31 5.37
CA LEU A 47 -14.71 6.11 5.72
C LEU A 47 -15.74 6.17 4.59
N GLU A 48 -15.30 6.31 3.34
CA GLU A 48 -16.17 6.25 2.16
C GLU A 48 -16.91 4.91 2.10
N HIS A 49 -16.19 3.78 2.23
CA HIS A 49 -16.82 2.46 2.25
C HIS A 49 -17.79 2.25 3.40
N ILE A 50 -17.50 2.79 4.59
CA ILE A 50 -18.43 2.74 5.73
C ILE A 50 -19.71 3.52 5.41
N ALA A 51 -19.58 4.72 4.85
CA ALA A 51 -20.72 5.57 4.51
C ALA A 51 -21.61 4.93 3.43
N GLU A 52 -21.00 4.31 2.40
CA GLU A 52 -21.69 3.54 1.36
C GLU A 52 -22.41 2.32 1.93
N SER A 53 -21.73 1.55 2.79
CA SER A 53 -22.29 0.35 3.40
C SER A 53 -23.46 0.68 4.34
N GLN A 54 -23.42 1.83 5.01
CA GLN A 54 -24.52 2.32 5.86
C GLN A 54 -25.69 2.89 5.06
N HIS A 55 -25.48 3.41 3.85
CA HIS A 55 -26.56 3.84 2.95
C HIS A 55 -27.32 2.69 2.28
N THR A 56 -26.73 1.49 2.26
CA THR A 56 -27.30 0.32 1.58
C THR A 56 -28.10 -0.60 2.52
N ASN A 57 -28.21 -0.25 3.80
CA ASN A 57 -29.02 -0.97 4.78
C ASN A 57 -30.20 -0.07 5.21
N PRO A 58 -31.46 -0.40 4.83
CA PRO A 58 -32.64 0.38 5.19
C PRO A 58 -32.98 0.34 6.69
#